data_AF-A0A924NTX2-F1
#
_entry.id   AF-A0A924NTX2-F1
#
_cell.length_a   1.000
_cell.length_b   1.000
_cell.length_c   1.000
_cell.angle_alpha   90.00
_cell.angle_beta   90.00
_cell.angle_gamma   90.00
#
_symmetry.space_group_name_H-M   'P 1'
#
loop_
_entity.id
_entity.type
_entity.pdbx_description
1 polymer ?
#
loop_
_entity_poly.entity_id
_entity_poly.type
_entity_poly.pdbx_seq_one_letter_code
_entity_poly.pdbx_strand_id
1 'polypeptide(L)'
;DPNPPKHPHVHIALKAEDRDGKRIHIRKATINIWREAFADKLREQGIEANATRRRDRGVSKKAKSGAEWHIDKNFKDGKLHKDGTPYEPSKAQAGRFAETTQELREGTVKPKPWEAAMQVRRRDVLRTYKADADRLRAEGDVELAAKVERFAAEMPPLTTERHEMQRALKDQVQERLRAQQTKDLGGPVSP
;
A
#
# COMPACT_ATOMS: atom_id res chain seq x y z
N ASP A 1 28.64 -18.80 -6.65
CA ASP A 1 27.37 -19.55 -6.74
C ASP A 1 26.78 -19.30 -8.13
N PRO A 2 26.68 -20.33 -8.99
CA PRO A 2 26.17 -20.17 -10.35
C PRO A 2 24.66 -19.86 -10.43
N ASN A 3 23.91 -19.95 -9.32
CA ASN A 3 22.48 -19.62 -9.32
C ASN A 3 22.06 -18.85 -8.05
N PRO A 4 22.36 -17.55 -7.96
CA PRO A 4 22.02 -16.77 -6.77
C PRO A 4 20.50 -16.71 -6.57
N PRO A 5 20.01 -16.69 -5.31
CA PRO A 5 18.60 -16.55 -5.02
C PRO A 5 18.05 -15.23 -5.57
N LYS A 6 16.78 -15.24 -6.02
CA LYS A 6 16.10 -14.08 -6.63
C LYS A 6 16.13 -12.80 -5.76
N HIS A 7 16.28 -12.97 -4.45
CA HIS A 7 16.32 -11.89 -3.47
C HIS A 7 17.51 -12.09 -2.52
N PRO A 8 18.74 -11.75 -2.95
CA PRO A 8 19.91 -11.87 -2.09
C PRO A 8 19.72 -10.95 -0.88
N HIS A 9 19.83 -11.50 0.32
CA HIS A 9 19.71 -10.77 1.57
C HIS A 9 20.70 -11.32 2.59
N VAL A 10 21.06 -10.49 3.55
CA VAL A 10 21.95 -10.84 4.65
C VAL A 10 21.25 -10.61 5.98
N HIS A 11 21.49 -11.48 6.94
CA HIS A 11 21.06 -11.29 8.32
C HIS A 11 22.23 -10.71 9.12
N ILE A 12 22.00 -9.55 9.74
CA ILE A 12 22.99 -8.88 10.59
C ILE A 12 22.43 -8.84 12.00
N ALA A 13 23.17 -9.42 12.95
CA ALA A 13 22.89 -9.29 14.37
C ALA A 13 23.74 -8.17 14.95
N LEU A 14 23.10 -7.18 15.59
CA LEU A 14 23.76 -6.06 16.24
C LEU A 14 23.53 -6.15 17.75
N LYS A 15 24.59 -5.97 18.54
CA LYS A 15 24.45 -5.80 19.98
C LYS A 15 23.73 -4.47 20.25
N ALA A 16 22.60 -4.50 20.94
CA ALA A 16 21.81 -3.31 21.28
C ALA A 16 22.34 -2.56 22.51
N GLU A 17 23.65 -2.64 22.77
CA GLU A 17 24.36 -2.01 23.87
C GLU A 17 25.64 -1.39 23.32
N ASP A 18 26.02 -0.24 23.87
CA ASP A 18 27.33 0.34 23.59
C ASP A 18 28.46 -0.38 24.36
N ARG A 19 29.68 0.16 24.25
CA ARG A 19 30.87 -0.41 24.89
C ARG A 19 30.82 -0.33 26.42
N ASP A 20 30.03 0.61 26.95
CA ASP A 20 29.86 0.84 28.39
C ASP A 20 28.67 0.06 28.96
N GLY A 21 28.00 -0.78 28.13
CA GLY A 21 26.87 -1.60 28.52
C GLY A 21 25.53 -0.86 28.53
N LYS A 22 25.48 0.39 28.07
CA LYS A 22 24.23 1.15 28.01
C LYS A 22 23.40 0.72 26.82
N ARG A 23 22.14 0.39 27.08
CA ARG A 23 21.20 -0.06 26.05
C ARG A 23 20.84 1.06 25.07
N ILE A 24 20.94 0.78 23.77
CA ILE A 24 20.52 1.67 22.69
C ILE A 24 19.00 1.60 22.56
N HIS A 25 18.33 2.74 22.67
CA HIS A 25 16.88 2.82 22.48
C HIS A 25 16.53 2.90 20.99
N ILE A 26 16.33 1.76 20.36
CA ILE A 26 15.97 1.68 18.93
C ILE A 26 14.46 1.93 18.78
N ARG A 27 14.07 3.13 18.33
CA ARG A 27 12.69 3.48 17.97
C ARG A 27 12.49 3.49 16.46
N LYS A 28 11.24 3.66 16.01
CA LYS A 28 10.89 3.77 14.58
C LYS A 28 11.67 4.88 13.85
N ALA A 29 11.91 6.02 14.51
CA ALA A 29 12.70 7.12 13.94
C ALA A 29 14.16 6.71 13.73
N THR A 30 14.77 6.04 14.73
CA THR A 30 16.14 5.51 14.66
C THR A 30 16.31 4.55 13.48
N ILE A 31 15.36 3.62 13.29
CA ILE A 31 15.38 2.68 12.16
C ILE A 31 15.38 3.41 10.81
N ASN A 32 14.64 4.52 10.69
CA ASN A 32 14.63 5.29 9.46
C ASN A 32 15.99 5.96 9.20
N ILE A 33 16.56 6.59 10.22
CA ILE A 33 17.89 7.23 10.15
C ILE A 33 18.93 6.19 9.72
N TRP A 34 18.89 4.99 10.28
CA TRP A 34 19.81 3.91 9.91
C TRP A 34 19.63 3.46 8.46
N ARG A 35 18.40 3.41 7.95
CA ARG A 35 18.14 3.06 6.54
C ARG A 35 18.67 4.13 5.59
N GLU A 36 18.50 5.40 5.93
CA GLU A 36 19.05 6.54 5.17
C GLU A 36 20.58 6.49 5.17
N ALA A 37 21.20 6.44 6.35
CA ALA A 37 22.65 6.36 6.49
C ALA A 37 23.25 5.14 5.79
N PHE A 38 22.58 3.98 5.84
CA PHE A 38 23.04 2.79 5.14
C PHE A 38 23.00 2.97 3.62
N ALA A 39 21.93 3.55 3.07
CA ALA A 39 21.85 3.85 1.65
C ALA A 39 22.92 4.88 1.23
N ASP A 40 23.18 5.89 2.06
CA ASP A 40 24.24 6.88 1.82
C ASP A 40 25.60 6.20 1.74
N LYS A 41 25.89 5.30 2.70
CA LYS A 41 27.14 4.52 2.71
C LYS A 41 27.27 3.57 1.52
N LEU A 42 26.18 2.99 1.03
CA LEU A 42 26.21 2.20 -0.20
C LEU A 42 26.54 3.08 -1.43
N ARG A 43 25.98 4.29 -1.52
CA ARG A 43 26.28 5.21 -2.62
C ARG A 43 27.74 5.69 -2.60
N GLU A 44 28.32 5.89 -1.42
CA GLU A 44 29.78 6.15 -1.28
C GLU A 44 30.64 5.01 -1.83
N GLN A 45 30.13 3.77 -1.83
CA GLN A 45 30.79 2.60 -2.43
C GLN A 45 30.42 2.39 -3.91
N GLY A 46 29.73 3.34 -4.55
CA GLY A 46 29.30 3.23 -5.95
C GLY A 46 28.07 2.33 -6.16
N ILE A 47 27.39 1.92 -5.10
CA ILE A 47 26.18 1.09 -5.17
C ILE A 47 24.95 2.00 -5.13
N GLU A 48 24.16 2.00 -6.21
CA GLU A 48 22.90 2.74 -6.26
C GLU A 48 21.92 2.20 -5.21
N ALA A 49 21.58 3.04 -4.23
CA ALA A 49 20.70 2.66 -3.13
C ALA A 49 19.83 3.84 -2.68
N ASN A 50 18.53 3.55 -2.49
CA ASN A 50 17.52 4.52 -2.07
C ASN A 50 16.82 4.06 -0.78
N ALA A 51 16.60 5.00 0.15
CA ALA A 51 15.97 4.74 1.45
C ALA A 51 14.61 5.45 1.61
N THR A 52 13.76 5.42 0.60
CA THR A 52 12.47 6.12 0.66
C THR A 52 11.46 5.40 1.57
N ARG A 53 10.61 6.16 2.28
CA ARG A 53 9.50 5.56 3.05
C ARG A 53 8.37 5.18 2.09
N ARG A 54 7.59 4.18 2.49
CA ARG A 54 6.45 3.67 1.71
C ARG A 54 5.45 4.78 1.33
N ARG A 55 5.19 5.68 2.28
CA ARG A 55 4.25 6.80 2.12
C ARG A 55 4.78 7.89 1.18
N ASP A 56 6.10 8.07 1.14
CA ASP A 56 6.74 9.07 0.28
C ASP A 56 6.65 8.60 -1.19
N ARG A 57 6.72 7.27 -1.42
CA ARG A 57 6.41 6.65 -2.72
C ARG A 57 4.90 6.60 -3.07
N GLY A 58 4.05 7.20 -2.25
CA GLY A 58 2.61 7.22 -2.45
C GLY A 58 1.86 5.90 -2.24
N VAL A 59 2.52 4.88 -1.69
CA VAL A 59 1.88 3.58 -1.42
C VAL A 59 1.09 3.64 -0.11
N SER A 60 -0.24 3.63 -0.23
CA SER A 60 -1.18 3.81 0.90
C SER A 60 -1.69 2.51 1.52
N LYS A 61 -1.80 1.44 0.72
CA LYS A 61 -2.38 0.17 1.15
C LYS A 61 -1.47 -0.52 2.16
N LYS A 62 -2.01 -1.36 3.04
CA LYS A 62 -1.20 -2.30 3.82
C LYS A 62 -0.86 -3.51 2.95
N ALA A 63 0.31 -4.11 3.14
CA ALA A 63 0.58 -5.40 2.51
C ALA A 63 -0.20 -6.48 3.27
N LYS A 64 -0.75 -7.46 2.54
CA LYS A 64 -1.31 -8.68 3.16
C LYS A 64 -0.21 -9.39 3.94
N SER A 65 -0.57 -10.02 5.05
CA SER A 65 0.38 -10.90 5.74
C SER A 65 0.77 -12.07 4.82
N GLY A 66 1.95 -12.66 5.03
CA GLY A 66 2.36 -13.84 4.28
C GLY A 66 1.32 -14.97 4.40
N ALA A 67 0.83 -15.21 5.62
CA ALA A 67 -0.21 -16.20 5.89
C ALA A 67 -1.51 -15.93 5.11
N GLU A 68 -2.01 -14.69 5.16
CA GLU A 68 -3.20 -14.27 4.41
C GLU A 68 -3.01 -14.42 2.90
N TRP A 69 -1.84 -14.02 2.39
CA TRP A 69 -1.51 -14.18 0.97
C TRP A 69 -1.50 -15.65 0.54
N HIS A 70 -0.90 -16.53 1.36
CA HIS A 70 -0.85 -17.96 1.07
C HIS A 70 -2.23 -18.62 1.11
N ILE A 71 -3.08 -18.26 2.08
CA ILE A 71 -4.46 -18.74 2.16
C ILE A 71 -5.24 -18.33 0.92
N ASP A 72 -5.23 -17.03 0.58
CA ASP A 72 -5.98 -16.52 -0.56
C ASP A 72 -5.47 -17.10 -1.89
N LYS A 73 -4.15 -17.30 -2.00
CA LYS A 73 -3.55 -17.93 -3.18
C LYS A 73 -4.00 -19.39 -3.29
N ASN A 74 -3.89 -20.17 -2.22
CA ASN A 74 -4.26 -21.59 -2.25
C ASN A 74 -5.76 -21.78 -2.52
N PHE A 75 -6.62 -20.91 -1.98
CA PHE A 75 -8.05 -20.89 -2.31
C PHE A 75 -8.29 -20.65 -3.80
N LYS A 76 -7.64 -19.63 -4.39
CA LYS A 76 -7.78 -19.31 -5.83
C LYS A 76 -7.21 -20.41 -6.72
N ASP A 77 -6.13 -21.03 -6.31
CA ASP A 77 -5.49 -22.14 -7.02
C ASP A 77 -6.29 -23.46 -6.85
N GLY A 78 -7.40 -23.47 -6.10
CA GLY A 78 -8.24 -24.66 -5.87
C GLY A 78 -7.52 -25.76 -5.10
N LYS A 79 -6.49 -25.41 -4.31
CA LYS A 79 -5.72 -26.40 -3.56
C LYS A 79 -6.53 -26.96 -2.40
N LEU A 80 -6.16 -28.17 -2.00
CA LEU A 80 -6.66 -28.83 -0.81
C LEU A 80 -5.61 -28.78 0.31
N HIS A 81 -6.09 -28.78 1.54
CA HIS A 81 -5.29 -29.07 2.71
C HIS A 81 -4.78 -30.53 2.67
N LYS A 82 -3.85 -30.87 3.58
CA LYS A 82 -3.29 -32.23 3.65
C LYS A 82 -4.36 -33.29 3.98
N ASP A 83 -5.44 -32.89 4.62
CA ASP A 83 -6.59 -33.73 4.98
C ASP A 83 -7.65 -33.81 3.86
N GLY A 84 -7.41 -33.21 2.69
CA GLY A 84 -8.32 -33.21 1.56
C GLY A 84 -9.41 -32.14 1.63
N THR A 85 -9.48 -31.32 2.69
CA THR A 85 -10.45 -30.22 2.77
C THR A 85 -10.04 -29.06 1.84
N PRO A 86 -10.99 -28.36 1.19
CA PRO A 86 -10.67 -27.22 0.35
C PRO A 86 -10.22 -26.02 1.20
N TYR A 87 -9.30 -25.23 0.66
CA TYR A 87 -9.01 -23.92 1.26
C TYR A 87 -10.26 -23.04 1.17
N GLU A 88 -10.44 -22.15 2.15
CA GLU A 88 -11.45 -21.09 2.14
C GLU A 88 -10.79 -19.71 1.98
N PRO A 89 -11.56 -18.68 1.56
CA PRO A 89 -11.07 -17.30 1.61
C PRO A 89 -10.58 -16.92 3.02
N SER A 90 -9.57 -16.07 3.11
CA SER A 90 -9.09 -15.56 4.40
C SER A 90 -10.24 -14.99 5.24
N LYS A 91 -10.39 -15.47 6.50
CA LYS A 91 -11.36 -14.92 7.47
C LYS A 91 -11.20 -13.41 7.65
N ALA A 92 -9.98 -12.91 7.57
CA ALA A 92 -9.71 -11.47 7.64
C ALA A 92 -10.26 -10.73 6.42
N GLN A 93 -10.15 -11.31 5.22
CA GLN A 93 -10.73 -10.74 4.01
C GLN A 93 -12.26 -10.81 4.04
N ALA A 94 -12.83 -11.95 4.43
CA ALA A 94 -14.28 -12.12 4.58
C ALA A 94 -14.87 -11.13 5.59
N GLY A 95 -14.21 -10.94 6.73
CA GLY A 95 -14.61 -9.96 7.74
C GLY A 95 -14.61 -8.52 7.22
N ARG A 96 -13.55 -8.10 6.50
CA ARG A 96 -13.49 -6.75 5.91
C ARG A 96 -14.56 -6.54 4.82
N PHE A 97 -14.86 -7.57 4.04
CA PHE A 97 -15.92 -7.53 3.04
C PHE A 97 -17.31 -7.40 3.69
N ALA A 98 -17.57 -8.17 4.74
CA ALA A 98 -18.82 -8.09 5.51
C ALA A 98 -19.01 -6.69 6.14
N GLU A 99 -17.99 -6.16 6.82
CA GLU A 99 -18.01 -4.80 7.38
C GLU A 99 -18.30 -3.76 6.30
N THR A 100 -17.60 -3.83 5.17
CA THR A 100 -17.78 -2.88 4.06
C THR A 100 -19.20 -2.95 3.47
N THR A 101 -19.76 -4.16 3.36
CA THR A 101 -21.12 -4.37 2.85
C THR A 101 -22.15 -3.78 3.81
N GLN A 102 -21.98 -3.99 5.11
CA GLN A 102 -22.85 -3.43 6.14
C GLN A 102 -22.82 -1.90 6.12
N GLU A 103 -21.64 -1.28 6.06
CA GLU A 103 -21.50 0.17 6.00
C GLU A 103 -22.19 0.79 4.79
N LEU A 104 -22.15 0.12 3.63
CA LEU A 104 -22.85 0.58 2.44
C LEU A 104 -24.36 0.51 2.60
N ARG A 105 -24.88 -0.53 3.25
CA ARG A 105 -26.32 -0.66 3.56
C ARG A 105 -26.78 0.44 4.52
N GLU A 106 -25.96 0.76 5.51
CA GLU A 106 -26.24 1.80 6.50
C GLU A 106 -26.01 3.22 5.97
N GLY A 107 -25.47 3.37 4.74
CA GLY A 107 -25.18 4.68 4.16
C GLY A 107 -24.07 5.44 4.89
N THR A 108 -23.13 4.74 5.53
CA THR A 108 -22.07 5.39 6.30
C THR A 108 -21.06 6.07 5.38
N VAL A 109 -21.10 7.41 5.31
CA VAL A 109 -20.19 8.23 4.49
C VAL A 109 -18.98 8.76 5.27
N LYS A 110 -19.00 8.70 6.61
CA LYS A 110 -17.96 9.31 7.44
C LYS A 110 -16.61 8.58 7.27
N PRO A 111 -15.50 9.32 7.05
CA PRO A 111 -14.18 8.72 6.98
C PRO A 111 -13.80 8.13 8.34
N LYS A 112 -13.15 6.97 8.31
CA LYS A 112 -12.61 6.34 9.51
C LYS A 112 -11.43 7.16 10.05
N PRO A 113 -11.11 7.12 11.35
CA PRO A 113 -10.01 7.91 11.93
C PRO A 113 -8.66 7.69 11.25
N TRP A 114 -8.35 6.46 10.82
CA TRP A 114 -7.11 6.18 10.10
C TRP A 114 -7.09 6.76 8.69
N GLU A 115 -8.24 6.93 8.03
CA GLU A 115 -8.34 7.58 6.72
C GLU A 115 -8.02 9.07 6.85
N ALA A 116 -8.57 9.73 7.87
CA ALA A 116 -8.20 11.11 8.20
C ALA A 116 -6.70 11.24 8.51
N ALA A 117 -6.14 10.34 9.33
CA ALA A 117 -4.71 10.33 9.61
C ALA A 117 -3.86 10.06 8.36
N MET A 118 -4.34 9.26 7.41
CA MET A 118 -3.67 9.03 6.12
C MET A 118 -3.69 10.29 5.24
N GLN A 119 -4.79 11.04 5.21
CA GLN A 119 -4.89 12.31 4.49
C GLN A 119 -3.92 13.35 5.06
N VAL A 120 -3.85 13.49 6.39
CA VAL A 120 -2.88 14.38 7.04
C VAL A 120 -1.46 14.03 6.64
N ARG A 121 -1.09 12.75 6.71
CA ARG A 121 0.25 12.28 6.30
C ARG A 121 0.53 12.52 4.81
N ARG A 122 -0.48 12.33 3.94
CA ARG A 122 -0.36 12.61 2.51
C ARG A 122 -0.06 14.08 2.27
N ARG A 123 -0.77 14.97 2.96
CA ARG A 123 -0.53 16.41 2.89
C ARG A 123 0.89 16.76 3.33
N ASP A 124 1.37 16.16 4.42
CA ASP A 124 2.73 16.40 4.89
C ASP A 124 3.78 15.97 3.85
N VAL A 125 3.60 14.81 3.20
CA VAL A 125 4.48 14.33 2.12
C VAL A 125 4.49 15.28 0.93
N LEU A 126 3.32 15.72 0.47
CA LEU A 126 3.23 16.65 -0.67
C LEU A 126 3.85 18.01 -0.33
N ARG A 127 3.69 18.49 0.90
CA ARG A 127 4.34 19.71 1.38
C ARG A 127 5.86 19.58 1.35
N THR A 128 6.40 18.44 1.77
CA THR A 128 7.85 18.18 1.71
C THR A 128 8.35 18.19 0.26
N TYR A 129 7.68 17.49 -0.65
CA TYR A 129 8.06 17.51 -2.07
C TYR A 129 8.02 18.92 -2.68
N LYS A 130 7.01 19.72 -2.33
CA LYS A 130 6.95 21.12 -2.75
C LYS A 130 8.15 21.92 -2.24
N ALA A 131 8.46 21.81 -0.94
CA ALA A 131 9.59 22.50 -0.34
C ALA A 131 10.92 22.08 -0.97
N ASP A 132 11.09 20.79 -1.28
CA ASP A 132 12.27 20.27 -1.95
C ASP A 132 12.39 20.80 -3.39
N ALA A 133 11.29 20.87 -4.14
CA ALA A 133 11.28 21.45 -5.48
C ALA A 133 11.60 22.96 -5.47
N ASP A 134 11.03 23.71 -4.51
CA ASP A 134 11.31 25.13 -4.34
C ASP A 134 12.80 25.36 -4.00
N ARG A 135 13.38 24.52 -3.14
CA ARG A 135 14.81 24.56 -2.81
C ARG A 135 15.69 24.25 -4.02
N LEU A 136 15.38 23.20 -4.78
CA LEU A 136 16.12 22.82 -5.98
C LEU A 136 16.14 23.94 -7.02
N ARG A 137 15.03 24.66 -7.21
CA ARG A 137 15.00 25.85 -8.07
C ARG A 137 15.92 26.96 -7.59
N ALA A 138 15.92 27.24 -6.29
CA ALA A 138 16.78 28.26 -5.70
C ALA A 138 18.27 27.92 -5.86
N GLU A 139 18.61 26.62 -5.85
CA GLU A 139 19.96 26.10 -6.11
C GLU A 139 20.32 26.04 -7.61
N GLY A 140 19.37 26.34 -8.51
CA GLY A 140 19.57 26.36 -9.97
C GLY A 140 19.24 25.04 -10.68
N ASP A 141 18.87 23.99 -9.96
CA ASP A 141 18.49 22.69 -10.53
C ASP A 141 17.00 22.64 -10.91
N VAL A 142 16.66 23.43 -11.94
CA VAL A 142 15.28 23.58 -12.43
C VAL A 142 14.72 22.27 -13.00
N GLU A 143 15.56 21.48 -13.65
CA GLU A 143 15.18 20.20 -14.25
C GLU A 143 14.79 19.17 -13.18
N LEU A 144 15.58 19.04 -12.11
CA LEU A 144 15.23 18.13 -11.02
C LEU A 144 14.01 18.62 -10.26
N ALA A 145 13.89 19.93 -10.03
CA ALA A 145 12.69 20.51 -9.42
C ALA A 145 11.42 20.15 -10.19
N ALA A 146 11.43 20.29 -11.52
CA ALA A 146 10.30 19.93 -12.37
C ALA A 146 9.95 18.43 -12.30
N LYS A 147 10.96 17.55 -12.20
CA LYS A 147 10.75 16.11 -12.00
C LYS A 147 10.11 15.81 -10.64
N VAL A 148 10.54 16.49 -9.58
CA VAL A 148 9.98 16.33 -8.23
C VAL A 148 8.51 16.75 -8.19
N GLU A 149 8.16 17.88 -8.82
CA GLU A 149 6.77 18.32 -8.90
C GLU A 149 5.89 17.38 -9.70
N ARG A 150 6.39 16.92 -10.85
CA ARG A 150 5.68 15.92 -11.66
C ARG A 150 5.42 14.66 -10.86
N PHE A 151 6.43 14.15 -10.15
CA PHE A 151 6.29 12.99 -9.28
C PHE A 151 5.22 13.20 -8.20
N ALA A 152 5.19 14.38 -7.58
CA ALA A 152 4.19 14.71 -6.58
C ALA A 152 2.76 14.81 -7.17
N ALA A 153 2.63 15.33 -8.40
CA ALA A 153 1.37 15.47 -9.11
C ALA A 153 0.82 14.13 -9.62
N GLU A 154 1.68 13.24 -10.12
CA GLU A 154 1.33 11.91 -10.63
C GLU A 154 1.13 10.87 -9.52
N MET A 155 1.32 11.27 -8.26
CA MET A 155 1.24 10.39 -7.13
C MET A 155 -0.15 9.75 -7.00
N PRO A 156 -0.26 8.41 -6.87
CA PRO A 156 -1.56 7.74 -6.87
C PRO A 156 -2.50 8.28 -5.79
N PRO A 157 -3.81 8.35 -6.08
CA PRO A 157 -4.78 8.81 -5.11
C PRO A 157 -4.73 7.96 -3.84
N LEU A 158 -5.06 8.58 -2.71
CA LEU A 158 -5.08 7.90 -1.43
C LEU A 158 -6.26 6.90 -1.36
N THR A 159 -6.04 5.68 -1.84
CA THR A 159 -7.02 4.60 -1.77
C THR A 159 -6.70 3.64 -0.63
N THR A 160 -7.75 3.11 0.01
CA THR A 160 -7.69 2.04 1.01
C THR A 160 -8.34 0.79 0.43
N GLU A 161 -8.07 -0.38 1.04
CA GLU A 161 -8.77 -1.63 0.68
C GLU A 161 -10.30 -1.45 0.79
N ARG A 162 -10.74 -0.71 1.81
CA ARG A 162 -12.15 -0.34 2.03
C ARG A 162 -12.72 0.46 0.86
N HIS A 163 -12.04 1.52 0.41
CA HIS A 163 -12.49 2.32 -0.74
C HIS A 163 -12.65 1.47 -2.02
N GLU A 164 -11.75 0.49 -2.22
CA GLU A 164 -11.81 -0.40 -3.38
C GLU A 164 -12.96 -1.39 -3.28
N MET A 165 -13.15 -2.00 -2.10
CA MET A 165 -14.30 -2.87 -1.85
C MET A 165 -15.62 -2.12 -2.02
N GLN A 166 -15.71 -0.87 -1.53
CA GLN A 166 -16.90 -0.04 -1.72
C GLN A 166 -17.16 0.27 -3.19
N ARG A 167 -16.12 0.59 -3.96
CA ARG A 167 -16.23 0.86 -5.40
C ARG A 167 -16.68 -0.38 -6.17
N ALA A 168 -16.02 -1.52 -5.93
CA ALA A 168 -16.36 -2.79 -6.57
C ALA A 168 -17.81 -3.22 -6.27
N LEU A 169 -18.28 -3.06 -5.03
CA LEU A 169 -19.67 -3.37 -4.68
C LEU A 169 -20.67 -2.44 -5.37
N LYS A 170 -20.37 -1.13 -5.43
CA LYS A 170 -21.20 -0.16 -6.14
C LYS A 170 -21.28 -0.50 -7.64
N ASP A 171 -20.15 -0.80 -8.25
CA ASP A 171 -20.07 -1.15 -9.67
C ASP A 171 -20.89 -2.41 -9.97
N GLN A 172 -20.77 -3.47 -9.16
CA GLN A 172 -21.57 -4.70 -9.29
C GLN A 172 -23.08 -4.44 -9.16
N VAL A 173 -23.50 -3.59 -8.23
CA VAL A 173 -24.92 -3.24 -8.07
C VAL A 173 -25.41 -2.46 -9.29
N GLN A 174 -24.64 -1.50 -9.78
CA GLN A 174 -24.97 -0.72 -10.98
C GLN A 174 -25.06 -1.59 -12.23
N GLU A 175 -24.14 -2.53 -12.43
CA GLU A 175 -24.19 -3.50 -13.52
C GLU A 175 -25.45 -4.36 -13.47
N ARG A 176 -25.83 -4.85 -12.28
CA ARG A 176 -27.06 -5.63 -12.10
C ARG A 176 -28.31 -4.81 -12.40
N LEU A 177 -28.38 -3.55 -11.95
CA LEU A 177 -29.50 -2.66 -12.23
C LEU A 177 -29.62 -2.36 -13.72
N ARG A 178 -28.49 -2.11 -14.40
CA ARG A 178 -28.46 -1.92 -15.87
C ARG A 178 -28.95 -3.17 -16.61
N ALA A 179 -28.50 -4.36 -16.21
CA ALA A 179 -28.92 -5.62 -16.82
C ALA A 179 -30.42 -5.91 -16.61
N GLN A 180 -31.01 -5.48 -15.48
CA GLN A 180 -32.45 -5.56 -15.24
C GLN A 180 -33.23 -4.57 -16.12
N GLN A 181 -32.81 -3.32 -16.19
CA GLN A 181 -33.44 -2.30 -17.07
C GLN A 181 -33.42 -2.70 -18.55
N THR A 182 -32.35 -3.33 -19.02
CA THR A 182 -32.29 -3.85 -20.41
C THR A 182 -33.22 -5.03 -20.67
N LYS A 183 -33.57 -5.81 -19.63
CA LYS A 183 -34.57 -6.89 -19.75
C LYS A 183 -35.99 -6.35 -19.76
N ASP A 184 -36.28 -5.32 -18.96
CA ASP A 184 -37.62 -4.75 -18.85
C ASP A 184 -38.04 -3.94 -20.10
N LEU A 185 -37.09 -3.38 -20.84
CA LEU A 185 -37.34 -2.65 -22.10
C LEU A 185 -37.41 -3.56 -23.35
N GLY A 186 -37.13 -4.86 -23.23
CA GLY A 186 -37.08 -5.82 -24.34
C GLY A 186 -38.26 -6.81 -24.40
N GLY A 187 -39.33 -6.58 -23.64
CA GLY A 187 -40.53 -7.42 -23.69
C GLY A 187 -41.22 -7.37 -25.06
N PRO A 188 -41.73 -8.49 -25.60
CA PRO A 188 -42.24 -8.54 -26.96
C PRO A 188 -43.49 -7.66 -27.10
N VAL A 189 -43.45 -6.71 -28.04
CA VAL A 189 -44.65 -6.05 -28.56
C VAL A 189 -45.25 -7.00 -29.59
N SER A 190 -46.24 -7.79 -29.18
CA SER A 190 -47.05 -8.60 -30.10
C SER A 190 -48.25 -7.76 -30.58
N PRO A 191 -48.47 -7.60 -31.89
CA PRO A 191 -49.79 -7.31 -32.46
C PRO A 191 -50.72 -8.52 -32.37
#